data_AF-A0A842R1N9-F1
#
_entry.id   AF-A0A842R1N9-F1
#
_cell.length_a   1.000
_cell.length_b   1.000
_cell.length_c   1.000
_cell.angle_alpha   90.00
_cell.angle_beta   90.00
_cell.angle_gamma   90.00
#
_symmetry.space_group_name_H-M   'P 1'
#
loop_
_entity.id
_entity.type
_entity.pdbx_description
1 polymer ?
#
loop_
_entity_poly.entity_id
_entity_poly.type
_entity_poly.pdbx_seq_one_letter_code
_entity_poly.pdbx_strand_id
1 'polypeptide(L)'
;MVEKTYREINEKIQSGEAVVLTAEEMIEFVESNGTAKAVEEIDVVTTGTFGAMCSSGAFLNFGHSDPPIKMDNVFLNGVEAYHGGAAVDCYIGVTKMSEQQPFEYGGGHVIEDLLLGKSIELIAEGYGTDCYPRTHIKTTITLDDLNQAILCNPRNAYQRYVCATNSTNRTLYTYMGKLFPEHGNA
;
A
#
# COMPACT_ATOMS: atom_id res chain seq x y z
N MET A 1 23.73 -31.65 -7.37
CA MET A 1 23.87 -30.19 -7.38
C MET A 1 24.77 -29.81 -6.23
N VAL A 2 25.66 -28.84 -6.40
CA VAL A 2 26.41 -28.28 -5.27
C VAL A 2 25.40 -27.53 -4.40
N GLU A 3 25.29 -27.90 -3.13
CA GLU A 3 24.32 -27.34 -2.21
C GLU A 3 25.07 -26.44 -1.22
N LYS A 4 24.90 -25.12 -1.36
CA LYS A 4 25.49 -24.15 -0.44
C LYS A 4 24.78 -24.20 0.90
N THR A 5 25.54 -24.11 1.98
CA THR A 5 24.95 -24.06 3.32
C THR A 5 24.73 -22.62 3.77
N TYR A 6 23.72 -22.37 4.60
CA TYR A 6 23.53 -21.06 5.24
C TYR A 6 24.76 -20.60 6.02
N ARG A 7 25.51 -21.53 6.62
CA ARG A 7 26.74 -21.18 7.36
C ARG A 7 27.80 -20.62 6.43
N GLU A 8 28.06 -21.29 5.31
CA GLU A 8 29.02 -20.86 4.30
C GLU A 8 28.64 -19.47 3.72
N ILE A 9 27.38 -19.27 3.36
CA ILE A 9 26.91 -17.98 2.84
C ILE A 9 27.10 -16.87 3.89
N ASN A 10 26.78 -17.14 5.16
CA ASN A 10 26.97 -16.15 6.23
C ASN A 10 28.45 -15.82 6.49
N GLU A 11 29.35 -16.80 6.37
CA GLU A 11 30.79 -16.58 6.48
C GLU A 11 31.28 -15.65 5.36
N LYS A 12 30.86 -15.90 4.10
CA LYS A 12 31.17 -15.02 2.96
C LYS A 12 30.61 -13.61 3.11
N ILE A 13 29.40 -13.46 3.66
CA ILE A 13 28.81 -12.14 3.96
C ILE A 13 29.66 -11.40 5.00
N GLN A 14 30.11 -12.09 6.05
CA GLN A 14 30.95 -11.50 7.10
C GLN A 14 32.35 -11.14 6.61
N SER A 15 32.94 -11.94 5.70
CA SER A 15 34.25 -11.66 5.09
C SER A 15 34.18 -10.62 3.97
N GLY A 16 32.98 -10.27 3.49
CA GLY A 16 32.79 -9.35 2.35
C GLY A 16 33.06 -10.00 0.99
N GLU A 17 33.07 -11.34 0.93
CA GLU A 17 33.35 -12.13 -0.27
C GLU A 17 32.08 -12.66 -0.96
N ALA A 18 30.91 -12.45 -0.36
CA ALA A 18 29.65 -12.91 -0.93
C ALA A 18 29.36 -12.25 -2.28
N VAL A 19 29.07 -13.06 -3.29
CA VAL A 19 28.58 -12.58 -4.60
C VAL A 19 27.08 -12.35 -4.49
N VAL A 20 26.69 -11.08 -4.58
CA VAL A 20 25.30 -10.63 -4.44
C VAL A 20 24.81 -10.06 -5.77
N LEU A 21 23.70 -10.59 -6.28
CA LEU A 21 23.02 -10.07 -7.46
C LEU A 21 21.61 -9.61 -7.12
N THR A 22 21.06 -8.72 -7.94
CA THR A 22 19.61 -8.45 -8.00
C THR A 22 18.89 -9.58 -8.75
N ALA A 23 17.57 -9.64 -8.60
CA ALA A 23 16.73 -10.59 -9.34
C ALA A 23 16.89 -10.44 -10.88
N GLU A 24 17.05 -9.21 -11.37
CA GLU A 24 17.24 -8.92 -12.80
C GLU A 24 18.61 -9.40 -13.28
N GLU A 25 19.68 -9.07 -12.56
CA GLU A 25 21.04 -9.55 -12.87
C GLU A 25 21.14 -11.08 -12.80
N MET A 26 20.38 -11.72 -11.91
CA MET A 26 20.33 -13.18 -11.82
C MET A 26 19.71 -13.81 -13.08
N ILE A 27 18.68 -13.20 -13.67
CA ILE A 27 18.08 -13.67 -14.93
C ILE A 27 19.14 -13.62 -16.04
N GLU A 28 19.79 -12.47 -16.23
CA GLU A 28 20.83 -12.29 -17.24
C GLU A 28 22.01 -13.26 -17.05
N PHE A 29 22.43 -13.47 -15.80
CA PHE A 29 23.50 -14.39 -15.46
C PHE A 29 23.15 -15.83 -15.85
N VAL A 30 21.94 -16.29 -15.51
CA VAL A 30 21.46 -17.65 -15.82
C VAL A 30 21.34 -17.85 -17.33
N GLU A 31 20.83 -16.87 -18.06
CA GLU A 31 20.73 -16.93 -19.53
C GLU A 31 22.12 -17.07 -20.18
N SER A 32 23.11 -16.37 -19.65
CA SER A 32 24.47 -16.35 -20.20
C SER A 32 25.33 -17.54 -19.77
N ASN A 33 25.12 -18.07 -18.57
CA ASN A 33 26.04 -19.02 -17.91
C ASN A 33 25.40 -20.37 -17.53
N GLY A 34 24.08 -20.46 -17.56
CA GLY A 34 23.31 -21.63 -17.12
C GLY A 34 23.12 -21.71 -15.60
N THR A 35 22.10 -22.47 -15.19
CA THR A 35 21.66 -22.59 -13.79
C THR A 35 22.71 -23.22 -12.87
N ALA A 36 23.46 -24.22 -13.36
CA ALA A 36 24.48 -24.91 -12.57
C ALA A 36 25.59 -23.95 -12.09
N LYS A 37 26.06 -23.08 -12.99
CA LYS A 37 27.09 -22.08 -12.69
C LYS A 37 26.56 -20.97 -11.82
N ALA A 38 25.29 -20.59 -11.99
CA ALA A 38 24.64 -19.60 -11.12
C ALA A 38 24.56 -20.09 -9.65
N VAL A 39 24.22 -21.37 -9.43
CA VAL A 39 24.22 -21.96 -8.08
C VAL A 39 25.62 -22.00 -7.47
N GLU A 40 26.66 -22.25 -8.27
CA GLU A 40 28.05 -22.28 -7.82
C GLU A 40 28.57 -20.89 -7.44
N GLU A 41 28.34 -19.88 -8.28
CA GLU A 41 28.98 -18.57 -8.15
C GLU A 41 28.17 -17.58 -7.29
N ILE A 42 26.84 -17.60 -7.36
CA ILE A 42 26.00 -16.57 -6.73
C ILE A 42 25.61 -17.01 -5.32
N ASP A 43 25.89 -16.17 -4.32
CA ASP A 43 25.66 -16.48 -2.91
C ASP A 43 24.32 -15.93 -2.40
N VAL A 44 23.95 -14.73 -2.85
CA VAL A 44 22.70 -14.05 -2.45
C VAL A 44 22.03 -13.43 -3.66
N VAL A 45 20.73 -13.68 -3.81
CA VAL A 45 19.88 -12.92 -4.74
C VAL A 45 19.03 -11.96 -3.93
N THR A 46 19.16 -10.68 -4.23
CA THR A 46 18.35 -9.62 -3.65
C THR A 46 17.14 -9.38 -4.54
N THR A 47 15.97 -9.33 -3.92
CA THR A 47 14.72 -8.99 -4.60
C THR A 47 14.17 -7.72 -4.00
N GLY A 48 13.54 -6.90 -4.84
CA GLY A 48 12.90 -5.66 -4.44
C GLY A 48 11.59 -5.52 -5.19
N THR A 49 10.57 -5.01 -4.52
CA THR A 49 9.31 -4.64 -5.17
C THR A 49 8.96 -3.22 -4.75
N PHE A 50 8.50 -2.44 -5.71
CA PHE A 50 7.90 -1.14 -5.46
C PHE A 50 6.43 -1.25 -5.86
N GLY A 51 5.55 -1.00 -4.90
CA GLY A 51 4.12 -1.12 -5.11
C GLY A 51 3.33 -0.35 -4.06
N ALA A 52 2.07 -0.07 -4.36
CA ALA A 52 1.17 0.58 -3.42
C ALA A 52 0.96 -0.30 -2.18
N MET A 53 1.37 0.20 -1.01
CA MET A 53 1.26 -0.55 0.24
C MET A 53 -0.16 -0.43 0.82
N CYS A 54 -0.79 -1.55 1.13
CA CYS A 54 -2.19 -1.61 1.58
C CYS A 54 -2.49 -0.89 2.91
N SER A 55 -1.46 -0.58 3.72
CA SER A 55 -1.61 0.24 4.94
C SER A 55 -1.51 1.74 4.70
N SER A 56 -1.35 2.18 3.45
CA SER A 56 -1.24 3.61 3.17
C SER A 56 -2.61 4.29 3.28
N GLY A 57 -2.59 5.59 3.48
CA GLY A 57 -3.78 6.43 3.43
C GLY A 57 -3.42 7.89 3.58
N ALA A 58 -4.42 8.77 3.58
CA ALA A 58 -4.22 10.20 3.73
C ALA A 58 -5.12 10.77 4.83
N PHE A 59 -4.54 11.60 5.70
CA PHE A 59 -5.31 12.49 6.56
C PHE A 59 -5.56 13.80 5.82
N LEU A 60 -6.83 14.23 5.78
CA LEU A 60 -7.27 15.41 5.04
C LEU A 60 -8.02 16.35 5.99
N ASN A 61 -7.73 17.65 5.91
CA ASN A 61 -8.49 18.72 6.56
C ASN A 61 -9.08 19.63 5.49
N PHE A 62 -10.41 19.72 5.45
CA PHE A 62 -11.15 20.43 4.40
C PHE A 62 -11.33 21.93 4.65
N GLY A 63 -10.98 22.43 5.85
CA GLY A 63 -11.44 23.73 6.31
C GLY A 63 -12.95 23.77 6.56
N HIS A 64 -13.39 24.87 7.17
CA HIS A 64 -14.81 25.04 7.50
C HIS A 64 -15.57 25.70 6.36
N SER A 65 -16.78 25.20 6.12
CA SER A 65 -17.81 25.95 5.39
C SER A 65 -18.42 27.03 6.28
N ASP A 66 -19.18 27.94 5.66
CA ASP A 66 -20.00 28.92 6.37
C ASP A 66 -21.49 28.70 6.02
N PRO A 67 -22.37 28.42 6.99
CA PRO A 67 -22.07 28.07 8.38
C PRO A 67 -21.24 26.77 8.53
N PRO A 68 -20.51 26.60 9.66
CA PRO A 68 -19.62 25.46 9.86
C PRO A 68 -20.36 24.16 10.14
N ILE A 69 -19.71 23.05 9.79
CA ILE A 69 -20.15 21.67 9.99
C ILE A 69 -19.15 20.91 10.85
N LYS A 70 -19.66 20.02 11.70
CA LYS A 70 -18.90 18.91 12.28
C LYS A 70 -19.29 17.66 11.50
N MET A 71 -18.40 17.21 10.64
CA MET A 71 -18.60 16.04 9.80
C MET A 71 -18.68 14.77 10.66
N ASP A 72 -19.43 13.78 10.21
CA ASP A 72 -19.57 12.46 10.84
C ASP A 72 -19.48 11.37 9.77
N ASN A 73 -20.34 11.40 8.76
CA ASN A 73 -20.21 10.52 7.58
C ASN A 73 -19.60 11.33 6.45
N VAL A 74 -18.44 10.91 5.94
CA VAL A 74 -17.70 11.62 4.88
C VAL A 74 -17.46 10.70 3.70
N PHE A 75 -17.71 11.21 2.49
CA PHE A 75 -17.52 10.51 1.23
C PHE A 75 -16.78 11.40 0.24
N LEU A 76 -15.76 10.83 -0.41
CA LEU A 76 -14.96 11.44 -1.45
C LEU A 76 -15.15 10.66 -2.75
N ASN A 77 -15.79 11.26 -3.75
CA ASN A 77 -16.25 10.55 -4.96
C ASN A 77 -17.01 9.25 -4.64
N GLY A 78 -17.84 9.26 -3.59
CA GLY A 78 -18.59 8.09 -3.13
C GLY A 78 -17.75 7.02 -2.41
N VAL A 79 -16.45 7.25 -2.17
CA VAL A 79 -15.61 6.41 -1.31
C VAL A 79 -15.69 6.96 0.11
N GLU A 80 -16.13 6.14 1.06
CA GLU A 80 -16.19 6.53 2.48
C GLU A 80 -14.79 6.86 3.01
N ALA A 81 -14.64 8.04 3.60
CA ALA A 81 -13.46 8.45 4.35
C ALA A 81 -13.82 8.43 5.83
N TYR A 82 -12.99 7.77 6.64
CA TYR A 82 -13.25 7.62 8.06
C TYR A 82 -13.15 8.97 8.76
N HIS A 83 -14.25 9.41 9.35
CA HIS A 83 -14.24 10.48 10.33
C HIS A 83 -13.92 9.91 11.72
N GLY A 84 -12.96 10.55 12.39
CA GLY A 84 -12.60 10.29 13.78
C GLY A 84 -11.64 11.33 14.37
N GLY A 85 -11.46 12.44 13.65
CA GLY A 85 -10.59 13.55 14.02
C GLY A 85 -11.39 14.77 14.49
N ALA A 86 -10.84 15.98 14.29
CA ALA A 86 -11.58 17.21 14.54
C ALA A 86 -12.69 17.43 13.50
N ALA A 87 -13.43 18.53 13.64
CA ALA A 87 -14.72 18.74 12.97
C ALA A 87 -14.74 18.60 11.45
N VAL A 88 -13.61 18.81 10.77
CA VAL A 88 -13.47 18.71 9.30
C VAL A 88 -12.26 17.87 8.90
N ASP A 89 -11.87 16.93 9.77
CA ASP A 89 -10.81 15.97 9.51
C ASP A 89 -11.39 14.62 9.07
N CYS A 90 -10.70 13.97 8.14
CA CYS A 90 -10.94 12.57 7.81
C CYS A 90 -9.64 11.82 7.50
N TYR A 91 -9.73 10.49 7.51
CA TYR A 91 -8.72 9.59 7.01
C TYR A 91 -9.29 8.72 5.89
N ILE A 92 -8.64 8.71 4.72
CA ILE A 92 -8.99 7.82 3.61
C ILE A 92 -7.89 6.77 3.40
N GLY A 93 -8.24 5.50 3.55
CA GLY A 93 -7.33 4.37 3.32
C GLY A 93 -7.26 3.97 1.86
N VAL A 94 -6.07 3.66 1.33
CA VAL A 94 -5.90 3.35 -0.10
C VAL A 94 -6.67 2.11 -0.55
N THR A 95 -6.96 1.17 0.36
CA THR A 95 -7.70 -0.06 0.08
C THR A 95 -9.20 0.06 0.25
N LYS A 96 -9.72 1.23 0.65
CA LYS A 96 -11.16 1.42 0.78
C LYS A 96 -11.79 1.42 -0.60
N MET A 97 -12.69 0.49 -0.87
CA MET A 97 -13.36 0.39 -2.17
C MET A 97 -14.52 1.37 -2.25
N SER A 98 -14.80 1.86 -3.46
CA SER A 98 -16.09 2.46 -3.78
C SER A 98 -17.19 1.41 -3.63
N GLU A 99 -18.30 1.77 -3.00
CA GLU A 99 -19.48 0.91 -2.96
C GLU A 99 -20.17 0.80 -4.34
N GLN A 100 -20.06 1.86 -5.15
CA GLN A 100 -20.70 1.93 -6.46
C GLN A 100 -19.86 1.27 -7.57
N GLN A 101 -18.53 1.35 -7.44
CA GLN A 101 -17.58 0.83 -8.43
C GLN A 101 -16.53 -0.05 -7.74
N PRO A 102 -16.93 -1.18 -7.13
CA PRO A 102 -16.00 -2.06 -6.44
C PRO A 102 -14.95 -2.59 -7.43
N PHE A 103 -13.72 -2.77 -6.96
CA PHE A 103 -12.53 -3.18 -7.74
C PHE A 103 -12.02 -2.20 -8.80
N GLU A 104 -12.86 -1.28 -9.28
CA GLU A 104 -12.49 -0.29 -10.31
C GLU A 104 -12.08 1.06 -9.68
N TYR A 105 -12.69 1.45 -8.56
CA TYR A 105 -12.41 2.73 -7.90
C TYR A 105 -12.38 2.61 -6.37
N GLY A 106 -11.61 3.49 -5.71
CA GLY A 106 -11.39 3.42 -4.26
C GLY A 106 -10.48 4.51 -3.73
N GLY A 107 -10.06 4.39 -2.48
CA GLY A 107 -9.31 5.44 -1.79
C GLY A 107 -7.95 5.75 -2.42
N GLY A 108 -7.28 4.76 -3.00
CA GLY A 108 -6.06 4.98 -3.78
C GLY A 108 -6.31 5.89 -4.99
N HIS A 109 -7.41 5.68 -5.71
CA HIS A 109 -7.80 6.48 -6.87
C HIS A 109 -8.25 7.89 -6.46
N VAL A 110 -8.94 8.05 -5.33
CA VAL A 110 -9.28 9.40 -4.79
C VAL A 110 -8.01 10.20 -4.51
N ILE A 111 -7.01 9.57 -3.88
CA ILE A 111 -5.73 10.23 -3.59
C ILE A 111 -4.99 10.56 -4.90
N GLU A 112 -4.98 9.65 -5.87
CA GLU A 112 -4.40 9.90 -7.20
C GLU A 112 -5.09 11.07 -7.91
N ASP A 113 -6.42 11.13 -7.91
CA ASP A 113 -7.18 12.20 -8.54
C ASP A 113 -6.86 13.56 -7.93
N LEU A 114 -6.73 13.65 -6.60
CA LEU A 114 -6.28 14.86 -5.91
C LEU A 114 -4.86 15.26 -6.31
N LEU A 115 -3.92 14.31 -6.39
CA LEU A 115 -2.54 14.56 -6.80
C LEU A 115 -2.42 15.02 -8.27
N LEU A 116 -3.34 14.57 -9.12
CA LEU A 116 -3.46 15.00 -10.51
C LEU A 116 -4.17 16.36 -10.66
N GLY A 117 -4.57 17.00 -9.56
CA GLY A 117 -5.28 18.28 -9.55
C GLY A 117 -6.72 18.19 -10.03
N LYS A 118 -7.32 16.99 -10.06
CA LYS A 118 -8.73 16.82 -10.43
C LYS A 118 -9.62 17.26 -9.27
N SER A 119 -10.77 17.82 -9.62
CA SER A 119 -11.84 18.07 -8.66
C SER A 119 -12.55 16.77 -8.30
N ILE A 120 -12.78 16.54 -7.02
CA ILE A 120 -13.53 15.40 -6.47
C ILE A 120 -14.75 15.89 -5.71
N GLU A 121 -15.82 15.10 -5.69
CA GLU A 121 -17.02 15.39 -4.91
C GLU A 121 -16.78 15.07 -3.44
N LEU A 122 -17.00 16.05 -2.56
CA LEU A 122 -17.09 15.88 -1.11
C LEU A 122 -18.56 15.90 -0.72
N ILE A 123 -19.03 14.79 -0.13
CA ILE A 123 -20.29 14.73 0.61
C ILE A 123 -19.94 14.50 2.07
N ALA A 124 -20.46 15.34 2.96
CA ALA A 124 -20.40 15.06 4.38
C ALA A 124 -21.73 15.34 5.07
N GLU A 125 -22.07 14.47 6.01
CA GLU A 125 -23.22 14.58 6.90
C GLU A 125 -22.74 14.64 8.33
N GLY A 126 -23.49 15.34 9.18
CA GLY A 126 -23.19 15.50 10.59
C GLY A 126 -24.42 15.96 11.38
N TYR A 127 -24.28 15.98 12.70
CA TYR A 127 -25.34 16.45 13.59
C TYR A 127 -25.20 17.95 13.86
N GLY A 128 -26.35 18.63 14.01
CA GLY A 128 -26.39 20.06 14.25
C GLY A 128 -26.10 20.39 15.71
N THR A 129 -25.32 21.45 15.93
CA THR A 129 -25.09 22.06 17.24
C THR A 129 -25.10 23.59 17.11
N ASP A 130 -25.13 24.32 18.21
CA ASP A 130 -25.09 25.79 18.17
C ASP A 130 -23.81 26.32 17.51
N CYS A 131 -22.68 25.63 17.66
CA CYS A 131 -21.40 26.00 17.04
C CYS A 131 -21.16 25.38 15.66
N TYR A 132 -21.90 24.33 15.30
CA TYR A 132 -21.86 23.68 13.99
C TYR A 132 -23.29 23.42 13.50
N PRO A 133 -24.00 24.46 13.01
CA PRO A 133 -25.42 24.33 12.70
C PRO A 133 -25.67 23.63 11.35
N ARG A 134 -24.66 23.55 10.47
CA ARG A 134 -24.77 22.82 9.20
C ARG A 134 -24.69 21.31 9.45
N THR A 135 -25.65 20.58 8.91
CA THR A 135 -25.75 19.11 9.04
C THR A 135 -25.42 18.35 7.76
N HIS A 136 -25.34 19.05 6.62
CA HIS A 136 -25.04 18.44 5.33
C HIS A 136 -24.24 19.40 4.44
N ILE A 137 -23.27 18.85 3.73
CA ILE A 137 -22.53 19.52 2.66
C ILE A 137 -22.34 18.57 1.48
N LYS A 138 -22.51 19.12 0.28
CA LYS A 138 -22.19 18.47 -0.99
C LYS A 138 -21.54 19.52 -1.88
N THR A 139 -20.26 19.33 -2.19
CA THR A 139 -19.46 20.27 -2.98
C THR A 139 -18.40 19.52 -3.78
N THR A 140 -17.66 20.24 -4.61
CA THR A 140 -16.42 19.74 -5.22
C THR A 140 -15.24 20.45 -4.59
N ILE A 141 -14.13 19.72 -4.46
CA ILE A 141 -12.85 20.21 -3.91
C ILE A 141 -11.69 19.70 -4.76
N THR A 142 -10.58 20.41 -4.73
CA THR A 142 -9.27 20.02 -5.24
C THR A 142 -8.28 19.90 -4.09
N LEU A 143 -7.06 19.43 -4.36
CA LEU A 143 -6.00 19.40 -3.36
C LEU A 143 -5.65 20.80 -2.83
N ASP A 144 -5.74 21.83 -3.67
CA ASP A 144 -5.42 23.22 -3.32
C ASP A 144 -6.46 23.86 -2.38
N ASP A 145 -7.67 23.30 -2.31
CA ASP A 145 -8.73 23.75 -1.39
C ASP A 145 -8.52 23.22 0.04
N LEU A 146 -7.67 22.22 0.24
CA LEU A 146 -7.44 21.60 1.54
C LEU A 146 -6.48 22.44 2.38
N ASN A 147 -6.82 22.64 3.66
CA ASN A 147 -5.89 23.23 4.61
C ASN A 147 -4.66 22.35 4.83
N GLN A 148 -4.88 21.03 4.90
CA GLN A 148 -3.84 20.03 5.11
C GLN A 148 -4.17 18.73 4.41
N ALA A 149 -3.16 18.12 3.81
CA ALA A 149 -3.19 16.76 3.29
C ALA A 149 -1.88 16.06 3.66
N ILE A 150 -1.98 14.98 4.43
CA ILE A 150 -0.82 14.23 4.94
C ILE A 150 -0.94 12.78 4.48
N LEU A 151 -0.08 12.39 3.53
CA LEU A 151 0.04 11.00 3.13
C LEU A 151 0.77 10.22 4.24
N CYS A 152 0.10 9.21 4.80
CA CYS A 152 0.63 8.32 5.80
C CYS A 152 0.90 6.94 5.19
N ASN A 153 2.09 6.42 5.40
CA ASN A 153 2.43 5.06 5.07
C ASN A 153 3.25 4.42 6.21
N PRO A 154 2.58 3.75 7.15
CA PRO A 154 3.21 3.26 8.38
C PRO A 154 4.04 1.99 8.19
N ARG A 155 4.08 1.39 6.99
CA ARG A 155 4.80 0.12 6.72
C ARG A 155 5.72 0.18 5.49
N ASN A 156 6.44 1.28 5.32
CA ASN A 156 7.33 1.50 4.17
C ASN A 156 8.62 0.67 4.17
N ALA A 157 9.17 0.35 5.34
CA ALA A 157 10.40 -0.42 5.44
C ALA A 157 10.36 -1.30 6.68
N TYR A 158 10.68 -2.58 6.52
CA TYR A 158 10.79 -3.55 7.60
C TYR A 158 11.96 -4.48 7.33
N GLN A 159 12.71 -4.78 8.38
CA GLN A 159 13.75 -5.81 8.37
C GLN A 159 13.13 -7.06 9.03
N ARG A 160 13.09 -8.19 8.31
CA ARG A 160 12.46 -9.47 8.73
C ARG A 160 10.92 -9.43 8.72
N TYR A 161 10.34 -9.53 7.52
CA TYR A 161 8.90 -9.75 7.37
C TYR A 161 8.54 -11.24 7.45
N VAL A 162 7.26 -11.52 7.56
CA VAL A 162 6.73 -12.89 7.50
C VAL A 162 6.49 -13.30 6.04
N CYS A 163 6.96 -14.48 5.67
CA CYS A 163 6.61 -15.13 4.41
C CYS A 163 5.42 -16.06 4.66
N ALA A 164 4.32 -15.86 3.93
CA ALA A 164 3.22 -16.81 3.93
C ALA A 164 3.60 -18.03 3.06
N THR A 165 3.49 -19.22 3.62
CA THR A 165 3.80 -20.48 2.93
C THR A 165 2.64 -21.46 3.08
N ASN A 166 2.57 -22.43 2.18
CA ASN A 166 1.49 -23.41 2.14
C ASN A 166 2.04 -24.83 2.25
N SER A 167 1.87 -25.45 3.42
CA SER A 167 2.32 -26.82 3.71
C SER A 167 1.37 -27.91 3.20
N THR A 168 0.25 -27.55 2.57
CA THR A 168 -0.69 -28.53 2.01
C THR A 168 -0.26 -28.98 0.62
N ASN A 169 -0.87 -30.05 0.10
CA ASN A 169 -0.59 -30.60 -1.24
C ASN A 169 -1.40 -29.93 -2.37
N ARG A 170 -2.08 -28.81 -2.13
CA ARG A 170 -2.90 -28.09 -3.13
C ARG A 170 -2.63 -26.60 -3.13
N THR A 171 -2.79 -25.95 -4.28
CA THR A 171 -2.65 -24.49 -4.39
C THR A 171 -3.76 -23.77 -3.63
N LEU A 172 -3.40 -22.77 -2.81
CA LEU A 172 -4.34 -21.85 -2.18
C LEU A 172 -4.42 -20.54 -2.98
N TYR A 173 -5.61 -19.96 -3.06
CA TYR A 173 -5.87 -18.68 -3.69
C TYR A 173 -6.20 -17.66 -2.61
N THR A 174 -5.37 -16.64 -2.47
CA THR A 174 -5.52 -15.58 -1.47
C THR A 174 -5.72 -14.23 -2.15
N TYR A 175 -6.14 -13.22 -1.39
CA TYR A 175 -6.21 -11.85 -1.90
C TYR A 175 -4.83 -11.28 -2.29
N MET A 176 -3.72 -11.89 -1.83
CA MET A 176 -2.34 -11.50 -2.16
C MET A 176 -1.73 -12.35 -3.29
N GLY A 177 -2.50 -13.27 -3.90
CA GLY A 177 -2.02 -14.19 -4.93
C GLY A 177 -2.05 -15.66 -4.52
N LYS A 178 -1.41 -16.51 -5.32
CA LYS A 178 -1.42 -17.97 -5.13
C LYS A 178 -0.30 -18.42 -4.19
N LEU A 179 -0.63 -19.35 -3.29
CA LEU A 179 0.37 -20.10 -2.52
C LEU A 179 0.45 -21.54 -3.03
N PHE A 180 1.59 -21.92 -3.61
CA PHE A 180 1.87 -23.24 -4.15
C PHE A 180 1.98 -24.31 -3.04
N PRO A 181 1.65 -25.57 -3.36
CA PRO A 181 1.80 -26.69 -2.42
C PRO A 181 3.20 -26.84 -1.85
N GLU A 182 3.32 -27.55 -0.72
CA GLU A 182 4.58 -28.05 -0.16
C GLU A 182 5.67 -26.99 -0.04
N HIS A 183 5.27 -25.81 0.43
CA HIS A 183 6.14 -24.65 0.60
C HIS A 183 6.70 -24.05 -0.68
N GLY A 184 6.17 -24.34 -1.88
CA GLY A 184 6.75 -23.90 -3.15
C GLY A 184 6.92 -22.38 -3.39
N ASN A 185 6.50 -21.51 -2.47
CA ASN A 185 6.79 -20.06 -2.49
C ASN A 185 7.98 -19.64 -1.62
N ALA A 186 8.52 -20.51 -0.77
CA ALA A 186 9.51 -20.19 0.25
C ALA A 186 10.53 -21.30 0.46
#